data_AF-A0A543AYQ3-F1
#
_entry.id   AF-A0A543AYQ3-F1
#
_cell.length_a   1.000
_cell.length_b   1.000
_cell.length_c   1.000
_cell.angle_alpha   90.00
_cell.angle_beta   90.00
_cell.angle_gamma   90.00
#
_symmetry.space_group_name_H-M   'P 1'
#
loop_
_entity.id
_entity.type
_entity.pdbx_description
1 polymer ?
#
loop_
_entity_poly.entity_id
_entity_poly.type
_entity_poly.pdbx_seq_one_letter_code
_entity_poly.pdbx_strand_id
1 'polypeptide(L)'
;MSTGAILGIVIGAIVLLLLLGLGFFLLLGSGNNSSGDLEEPTQPGDTTAQEPTQDGEQPQDPNADIPGDGTFVVGEDVQPGEYRAVVPEDSYLCYWERLSDTTGDFEDIITNGIAEAGDEVMVTIEESDRAFGSEGCGSWNRA
;
A
#
# COMPACT_ATOMS: atom_id res chain seq x y z
N MET A 1 -28.35 15.76 -22.44
CA MET A 1 -28.84 15.89 -21.04
C MET A 1 -27.61 16.11 -20.17
N SER A 2 -27.60 17.20 -19.40
CA SER A 2 -26.40 17.82 -18.83
C SER A 2 -25.69 16.94 -17.79
N THR A 3 -24.43 16.57 -18.06
CA THR A 3 -23.51 15.87 -17.15
C THR A 3 -23.27 16.63 -15.83
N GLY A 4 -23.47 17.95 -15.81
CA GLY A 4 -23.38 18.75 -14.59
C GLY A 4 -24.49 18.48 -13.57
N ALA A 5 -25.65 17.97 -14.00
CA ALA A 5 -26.77 17.70 -13.10
C ALA A 5 -26.57 16.43 -12.24
N ILE A 6 -25.86 15.43 -12.77
CA ILE A 6 -25.63 14.15 -12.08
C ILE A 6 -24.55 14.32 -11.01
N LEU A 7 -23.48 15.07 -11.30
CA LEU A 7 -22.39 15.32 -10.35
C LEU A 7 -22.85 16.16 -9.14
N GLY A 8 -23.73 17.14 -9.35
CA GLY A 8 -24.29 17.96 -8.27
C GLY A 8 -25.19 17.20 -7.30
N ILE A 9 -25.93 16.19 -7.78
CA ILE A 9 -26.84 15.37 -6.93
C ILE A 9 -26.04 14.42 -6.04
N VAL A 10 -24.96 13.82 -6.56
CA VAL A 10 -24.13 12.86 -5.81
C VAL A 10 -23.36 13.55 -4.68
N ILE A 11 -22.76 14.73 -4.95
CA ILE A 11 -22.04 15.50 -3.92
C ILE A 11 -23.01 16.02 -2.85
N GLY A 12 -24.21 16.48 -3.24
CA GLY A 12 -25.21 16.97 -2.30
C GLY A 12 -25.71 15.90 -1.32
N ALA A 13 -25.89 14.66 -1.78
CA ALA A 13 -26.32 13.54 -0.94
C ALA A 13 -25.26 13.12 0.09
N ILE A 14 -23.98 13.14 -0.28
CA ILE A 14 -22.86 12.75 0.61
C ILE A 14 -22.68 13.81 1.72
N VAL A 15 -22.74 15.10 1.39
CA VAL A 15 -22.63 16.17 2.38
C VAL A 15 -23.83 16.17 3.35
N LEU A 16 -25.05 15.88 2.87
CA LEU A 16 -26.22 15.76 3.72
C LEU A 16 -26.13 14.58 4.71
N LEU A 17 -25.58 13.43 4.27
CA LEU A 17 -25.40 12.26 5.13
C LEU A 17 -24.34 12.51 6.22
N LEU A 18 -23.26 13.24 5.92
CA LEU A 18 -22.23 13.60 6.90
C LEU A 18 -22.74 14.60 7.94
N LEU A 19 -23.58 15.55 7.55
CA LEU A 19 -24.18 16.53 8.47
C LEU A 19 -25.26 15.92 9.37
N LEU A 20 -26.00 14.93 8.89
CA LEU A 20 -26.99 14.19 9.69
C LEU A 20 -26.31 13.17 10.63
N GLY A 21 -25.18 12.59 10.24
CA GLY A 21 -24.40 11.65 11.06
C GLY A 21 -23.69 12.29 12.27
N LEU A 22 -23.15 13.51 12.11
CA LEU A 22 -22.51 14.25 13.22
C LEU A 22 -23.51 14.88 14.21
N GLY A 23 -24.78 15.04 13.82
CA GLY A 23 -25.83 15.62 14.66
C GLY A 23 -26.52 14.66 15.63
N PHE A 24 -26.44 13.34 15.41
CA PHE A 24 -27.10 12.34 16.26
C PHE A 24 -26.26 11.90 17.47
N PHE A 25 -24.96 12.18 17.49
CA PHE A 25 -24.05 11.73 18.56
C PHE A 25 -23.89 12.72 19.72
N LEU A 26 -24.54 13.90 19.68
CA LEU A 26 -24.43 14.95 20.71
C LEU A 26 -25.70 15.15 21.55
N LEU A 27 -26.57 14.15 21.70
CA LEU A 27 -27.82 14.29 22.46
C LEU A 27 -28.25 13.08 23.30
N LEU A 28 -27.34 12.42 24.01
CA LEU A 28 -27.68 11.76 25.28
C LEU A 28 -26.53 11.93 26.29
N GLY A 29 -26.81 12.72 27.32
CA GLY A 29 -25.86 13.17 28.32
C GLY A 29 -25.52 12.17 29.43
N SER A 30 -24.47 12.58 30.14
CA SER A 30 -23.95 12.24 31.46
C SER A 30 -24.77 11.35 32.41
N GLY A 31 -24.12 10.28 32.90
CA GLY A 31 -24.46 9.56 34.12
C GLY A 31 -23.19 9.24 34.92
N ASN A 32 -23.20 9.60 36.21
CA ASN A 32 -22.07 9.68 37.14
C ASN A 32 -21.45 8.34 37.59
N ASN A 33 -20.20 8.45 38.06
CA ASN A 33 -19.40 7.53 38.88
C ASN A 33 -20.18 6.51 39.75
N SER A 34 -19.78 5.24 39.68
CA SER A 34 -19.94 4.26 40.77
C SER A 34 -18.69 3.39 40.87
N SER A 35 -18.08 3.42 42.05
CA SER A 35 -16.94 2.59 42.45
C SER A 35 -17.32 1.11 42.50
N GLY A 36 -16.46 0.26 41.94
CA GLY A 36 -16.43 -1.18 42.14
C GLY A 36 -14.98 -1.65 42.06
N ASP A 37 -14.44 -2.06 43.19
CA ASP A 37 -13.12 -2.67 43.33
C ASP A 37 -13.08 -4.11 42.77
N LEU A 38 -11.87 -4.53 42.40
CA LEU A 38 -11.39 -5.91 42.10
C LEU A 38 -11.87 -6.44 40.72
N GLU A 39 -11.03 -6.90 39.79
CA GLU A 39 -9.74 -7.58 39.86
C GLU A 39 -8.94 -7.28 38.58
N GLU A 40 -7.60 -7.27 38.66
CA GLU A 40 -6.71 -7.31 37.50
C GLU A 40 -6.80 -8.70 36.85
N PRO A 41 -7.24 -8.84 35.58
CA PRO A 41 -6.94 -10.03 34.81
C PRO A 41 -5.64 -9.78 34.05
N THR A 42 -4.57 -10.42 34.51
CA THR A 42 -3.37 -10.64 33.72
C THR A 42 -3.77 -11.45 32.48
N GLN A 43 -3.76 -10.85 31.29
CA GLN A 43 -3.66 -11.59 30.02
C GLN A 43 -2.75 -10.86 29.04
N PRO A 44 -2.01 -11.64 28.24
CA PRO A 44 -0.70 -11.29 27.69
C PRO A 44 -0.86 -10.42 26.45
N GLY A 45 0.21 -9.71 26.11
CA GLY A 45 0.28 -8.97 24.86
C GLY A 45 -0.05 -9.86 23.66
N ASP A 46 -1.02 -9.37 22.88
CA ASP A 46 -1.29 -9.86 21.53
C ASP A 46 -1.40 -8.62 20.64
N THR A 47 -0.22 -8.08 20.33
CA THR A 47 -0.02 -7.26 19.15
C THR A 47 -0.05 -8.23 17.97
N THR A 48 -1.17 -8.30 17.25
CA THR A 48 -1.15 -8.91 15.92
C THR A 48 -0.49 -7.93 14.95
N ALA A 49 0.84 -7.83 15.05
CA ALA A 49 1.67 -7.53 13.92
C ALA A 49 1.64 -8.80 13.06
N GLN A 50 0.99 -8.74 11.91
CA GLN A 50 1.18 -9.77 10.89
C GLN A 50 2.56 -9.53 10.29
N GLU A 51 3.56 -10.14 10.90
CA GLU A 51 4.83 -10.42 10.25
C GLU A 51 4.53 -11.28 9.01
N PRO A 52 4.89 -10.85 7.79
CA PRO A 52 4.87 -11.75 6.65
C PRO A 52 5.87 -12.85 6.95
N THR A 53 5.38 -14.09 7.00
CA THR A 53 6.15 -15.31 7.20
C THR A 53 7.34 -15.34 6.23
N GLN A 54 8.54 -14.96 6.69
CA GLN A 54 9.79 -15.26 6.02
C GLN A 54 10.08 -16.76 6.17
N ASP A 55 9.60 -17.52 5.20
CA ASP A 55 9.96 -18.92 5.03
C ASP A 55 11.12 -18.99 4.02
N GLY A 56 12.34 -19.14 4.55
CA GLY A 56 13.52 -19.57 3.79
C GLY A 56 14.46 -18.45 3.30
N GLU A 57 15.58 -18.31 4.00
CA GLU A 57 16.85 -17.83 3.45
C GLU A 57 17.29 -18.80 2.32
N GLN A 58 16.64 -18.71 1.16
CA GLN A 58 17.13 -19.34 -0.05
C GLN A 58 18.29 -18.47 -0.56
N PRO A 59 19.41 -19.06 -1.02
CA PRO A 59 20.50 -18.28 -1.62
C PRO A 59 19.94 -17.40 -2.74
N GLN A 60 19.89 -16.10 -2.48
CA GLN A 60 19.40 -15.10 -3.41
C GLN A 60 20.33 -15.10 -4.62
N ASP A 61 19.82 -15.47 -5.80
CA ASP A 61 20.57 -15.35 -7.05
C ASP A 61 20.83 -13.86 -7.27
N PRO A 62 22.08 -13.41 -7.47
CA PRO A 62 22.38 -12.02 -7.76
C PRO A 62 21.75 -11.51 -9.08
N ASN A 63 21.12 -12.38 -9.86
CA ASN A 63 20.29 -12.05 -11.03
C ASN A 63 18.80 -12.34 -10.80
N ALA A 64 18.34 -12.47 -9.56
CA ALA A 64 16.94 -12.80 -9.28
C ALA A 64 16.02 -11.75 -9.90
N ASP A 65 15.18 -12.23 -10.81
CA ASP A 65 14.07 -11.47 -11.39
C ASP A 65 13.06 -11.13 -10.28
N ILE A 66 12.40 -9.97 -10.38
CA ILE A 66 11.34 -9.58 -9.45
C ILE A 66 10.07 -10.31 -9.90
N PRO A 67 9.49 -11.22 -9.10
CA PRO A 67 8.49 -12.17 -9.59
C PRO A 67 7.12 -11.54 -9.90
N GLY A 68 6.87 -10.30 -9.46
CA GLY A 68 5.58 -9.64 -9.62
C GLY A 68 5.35 -8.60 -8.55
N ASP A 69 4.15 -8.61 -7.99
CA ASP A 69 3.71 -7.63 -7.01
C ASP A 69 4.42 -7.79 -5.68
N GLY A 70 4.72 -6.67 -5.03
CA GLY A 70 5.34 -6.62 -3.71
C GLY A 70 6.24 -5.43 -3.50
N THR A 71 6.84 -5.39 -2.31
CA THR A 71 7.91 -4.47 -1.95
C THR A 71 9.17 -5.30 -1.72
N PHE A 72 10.22 -5.01 -2.47
CA PHE A 72 11.47 -5.78 -2.51
C PHE A 72 12.60 -4.93 -1.97
N VAL A 73 13.25 -5.38 -0.90
CA VAL A 73 14.34 -4.67 -0.27
C VAL A 73 15.59 -4.72 -1.16
N VAL A 74 16.12 -3.56 -1.51
CA VAL A 74 17.28 -3.46 -2.41
C VAL A 74 18.55 -3.92 -1.70
N GLY A 75 19.32 -4.76 -2.38
CA GLY A 75 20.50 -5.45 -1.85
C GLY A 75 20.20 -6.75 -1.10
N GLU A 76 18.95 -6.96 -0.71
CA GLU A 76 18.48 -8.17 -0.02
C GLU A 76 17.65 -9.03 -0.98
N ASP A 77 16.45 -8.55 -1.37
CA ASP A 77 15.49 -9.25 -2.24
C ASP A 77 15.72 -8.98 -3.74
N VAL A 78 16.28 -7.82 -4.07
CA VAL A 78 16.56 -7.41 -5.45
C VAL A 78 17.89 -6.66 -5.51
N GLN A 79 18.72 -6.99 -6.50
CA GLN A 79 20.00 -6.30 -6.67
C GLN A 79 19.83 -5.00 -7.49
N PRO A 80 20.63 -3.95 -7.23
CA PRO A 80 20.64 -2.76 -8.08
C PRO A 80 20.89 -3.11 -9.55
N GLY A 81 20.26 -2.39 -10.48
CA GLY A 81 20.36 -2.67 -11.90
C GLY A 81 19.22 -2.13 -12.74
N GLU A 82 19.28 -2.40 -14.04
CA GLU A 82 18.21 -2.10 -14.98
C GLU A 82 17.27 -3.30 -15.10
N TYR A 83 15.98 -3.05 -15.01
CA TYR A 83 14.92 -4.05 -15.06
C TYR A 83 13.86 -3.66 -16.09
N ARG A 84 13.26 -4.68 -16.69
CA ARG A 84 12.24 -4.59 -17.72
C ARG A 84 11.00 -5.39 -17.30
N ALA A 85 9.83 -4.78 -17.40
CA ALA A 85 8.55 -5.48 -17.30
C ALA A 85 7.73 -5.29 -18.58
N VAL A 86 6.93 -6.31 -18.92
CA VAL A 86 5.85 -6.21 -19.91
C VAL A 86 4.55 -6.37 -19.14
N VAL A 87 3.74 -5.31 -19.13
CA VAL A 87 2.53 -5.25 -18.30
C VAL A 87 1.52 -6.29 -18.81
N PRO A 88 0.98 -7.17 -17.95
CA PRO A 88 -0.02 -8.15 -18.35
C PRO A 88 -1.24 -7.52 -19.01
N GLU A 89 -1.77 -8.17 -20.05
CA GLU A 89 -2.97 -7.72 -20.80
C GLU A 89 -4.24 -7.65 -19.93
N ASP A 90 -4.28 -8.42 -18.84
CA ASP A 90 -5.36 -8.46 -17.86
C ASP A 90 -5.10 -7.55 -16.64
N SER A 91 -3.97 -6.84 -16.59
CA SER A 91 -3.70 -5.84 -15.57
C SER A 91 -4.58 -4.60 -15.78
N TYR A 92 -5.11 -4.05 -14.69
CA TYR A 92 -5.82 -2.77 -14.75
C TYR A 92 -4.84 -1.61 -14.94
N LEU A 93 -3.70 -1.66 -14.25
CA LEU A 93 -2.64 -0.66 -14.27
C LEU A 93 -1.38 -1.29 -13.66
N CYS A 94 -0.22 -1.02 -14.24
CA CYS A 94 1.05 -1.20 -13.57
C CYS A 94 1.40 0.07 -12.80
N TYR A 95 1.67 -0.06 -11.50
CA TYR A 95 2.29 0.97 -10.68
C TYR A 95 3.63 0.45 -10.14
N TRP A 96 4.67 1.27 -10.26
CA TRP A 96 5.98 0.95 -9.71
C TRP A 96 6.57 2.15 -9.01
N GLU A 97 7.42 1.90 -8.01
CA GLU A 97 8.09 2.94 -7.25
C GLU A 97 9.45 2.52 -6.72
N ARG A 98 10.36 3.50 -6.63
CA ARG A 98 11.63 3.41 -5.90
C ARG A 98 11.46 4.17 -4.60
N LEU A 99 11.88 3.56 -3.49
CA LEU A 99 11.60 4.05 -2.14
C LEU A 99 12.89 4.31 -1.36
N SER A 100 12.92 5.36 -0.55
CA SER A 100 14.00 5.68 0.39
C SER A 100 13.85 4.98 1.75
N ASP A 101 12.66 4.48 2.06
CA ASP A 101 12.38 3.61 3.22
C ASP A 101 11.23 2.63 2.89
N THR A 102 10.78 1.85 3.87
CA THR A 102 9.75 0.80 3.76
C THR A 102 8.51 1.11 4.61
N THR A 103 8.35 2.36 5.05
CA THR A 103 7.25 2.76 5.93
C THR A 103 5.88 2.79 5.23
N GLY A 104 5.90 2.97 3.90
CA GLY A 104 4.70 3.22 3.09
C GLY A 104 4.25 4.69 3.09
N ASP A 105 5.03 5.60 3.66
CA ASP A 105 4.76 7.03 3.62
C ASP A 105 5.01 7.61 2.22
N PHE A 106 4.19 8.57 1.82
CA PHE A 106 4.29 9.20 0.49
C PHE A 106 5.63 9.94 0.32
N GLU A 107 6.18 10.46 1.41
CA GLU A 107 7.45 11.16 1.48
C GLU A 107 8.65 10.26 1.16
N ASP A 108 8.49 8.93 1.27
CA ASP A 108 9.57 7.97 0.99
C ASP A 108 9.68 7.61 -0.49
N ILE A 109 8.77 8.09 -1.34
CA ILE A 109 8.82 7.83 -2.78
C ILE A 109 9.93 8.69 -3.42
N ILE A 110 11.01 8.04 -3.86
CA ILE A 110 12.08 8.67 -4.64
C ILE A 110 11.55 9.02 -6.04
N THR A 111 10.92 8.04 -6.69
CA THR A 111 10.24 8.20 -7.97
C THR A 111 9.24 7.07 -8.15
N ASN A 112 8.19 7.32 -8.92
CA ASN A 112 7.22 6.31 -9.31
C ASN A 112 6.81 6.47 -10.78
N GLY A 113 6.05 5.50 -11.27
CA GLY A 113 5.46 5.56 -12.59
C GLY A 113 4.25 4.65 -12.71
N ILE A 114 3.50 4.86 -13.80
CA ILE A 114 2.37 4.04 -14.19
C ILE A 114 2.52 3.60 -15.65
N ALA A 115 1.96 2.44 -15.99
CA ALA A 115 1.88 1.93 -17.36
C ALA A 115 0.59 1.14 -17.58
N GLU A 116 0.08 1.10 -18.81
CA GLU A 116 -1.15 0.40 -19.17
C GLU A 116 -0.85 -1.07 -19.56
N ALA A 117 -1.91 -1.87 -19.63
CA ALA A 117 -1.82 -3.24 -20.13
C ALA A 117 -1.12 -3.31 -21.51
N GLY A 118 -0.15 -4.22 -21.66
CA GLY A 118 0.62 -4.40 -22.88
C GLY A 118 1.82 -3.44 -23.05
N ASP A 119 1.96 -2.41 -22.20
CA ASP A 119 3.12 -1.53 -22.23
C ASP A 119 4.40 -2.25 -21.77
N GLU A 120 5.54 -1.74 -22.23
CA GLU A 120 6.85 -2.13 -21.73
C GLU A 120 7.43 -1.02 -20.86
N VAL A 121 7.92 -1.39 -19.67
CA VAL A 121 8.48 -0.46 -18.70
C VAL A 121 9.93 -0.83 -18.41
N MET A 122 10.79 0.20 -18.34
CA MET A 122 12.20 0.09 -17.96
C MET A 122 12.46 0.93 -16.72
N VAL A 123 13.08 0.33 -15.71
CA VAL A 123 13.44 1.02 -14.46
C VAL A 123 14.89 0.71 -14.09
N THR A 124 15.63 1.74 -13.69
CA THR A 124 16.93 1.60 -13.03
C THR A 124 16.74 1.70 -11.53
N ILE A 125 16.96 0.59 -10.82
CA ILE A 125 17.02 0.51 -9.36
C ILE A 125 18.45 0.86 -8.95
N GLU A 126 18.61 1.91 -8.15
CA GLU A 126 19.93 2.38 -7.72
C GLU A 126 20.36 1.71 -6.41
N GLU A 127 21.67 1.66 -6.17
CA GLU A 127 22.23 1.12 -4.92
C GLU A 127 21.79 1.90 -3.67
N SER A 128 21.41 3.17 -3.84
CA SER A 128 20.92 4.01 -2.74
C SER A 128 19.43 3.83 -2.42
N ASP A 129 18.70 3.09 -3.23
CA ASP A 129 17.29 2.80 -2.95
C ASP A 129 17.20 1.86 -1.75
N ARG A 130 16.17 2.06 -0.92
CA ARG A 130 15.89 1.11 0.16
C ARG A 130 15.02 -0.04 -0.32
N ALA A 131 14.03 0.24 -1.16
CA ALA A 131 13.13 -0.77 -1.69
C ALA A 131 12.60 -0.40 -3.09
N PHE A 132 12.12 -1.42 -3.79
CA PHE A 132 11.36 -1.29 -5.03
C PHE A 132 9.95 -1.84 -4.83
N GLY A 133 8.93 -1.05 -5.13
CA GLY A 133 7.52 -1.45 -5.10
C GLY A 133 7.01 -1.74 -6.51
N SER A 134 6.20 -2.80 -6.65
CA SER A 134 5.53 -3.17 -7.89
C SER A 134 4.11 -3.63 -7.60
N GLU A 135 3.15 -3.18 -8.40
CA GLU A 135 1.76 -3.63 -8.38
C GLU A 135 1.20 -3.67 -9.80
N GLY A 136 0.69 -4.82 -10.23
CA GLY A 136 0.06 -5.01 -11.55
C GLY A 136 1.03 -4.96 -12.74
N CYS A 137 2.35 -4.98 -12.50
CA CYS A 137 3.35 -4.88 -13.57
C CYS A 137 3.77 -6.23 -14.16
N GLY A 138 3.36 -7.35 -13.53
CA GLY A 138 3.92 -8.66 -13.83
C GLY A 138 5.38 -8.78 -13.35
N SER A 139 6.07 -9.81 -13.81
CA SER A 139 7.47 -10.03 -13.44
C SER A 139 8.42 -9.02 -14.10
N TRP A 140 9.40 -8.53 -13.36
CA TRP A 140 10.49 -7.74 -13.90
C TRP A 140 11.71 -8.61 -14.12
N ASN A 141 12.28 -8.55 -15.32
CA ASN A 141 13.48 -9.27 -15.68
C ASN A 141 14.65 -8.30 -15.81
N ARG A 142 15.86 -8.73 -15.45
CA ARG A 142 17.06 -7.91 -15.64
C ARG A 142 17.28 -7.63 -17.13
N ALA A 143 17.52 -6.36 -17.48
CA ALA A 143 17.61 -5.88 -18.87
C ALA A 143 19.02 -5.99 -19.49
#